data_AF-A0A1I5QG13-F1
#
_entry.id   AF-A0A1I5QG13-F1
#
_cell.length_a   1.000
_cell.length_b   1.000
_cell.length_c   1.000
_cell.angle_alpha   90.00
_cell.angle_beta   90.00
_cell.angle_gamma   90.00
#
_symmetry.space_group_name_H-M   'P 1'
#
loop_
_entity.id
_entity.type
_entity.pdbx_description
1 polymer ?
#
loop_
_entity_poly.entity_id
_entity_poly.type
_entity_poly.pdbx_seq_one_letter_code
_entity_poly.pdbx_strand_id
1 'polypeptide(L)'
;MAIEFKDRSEIYNDLITSVAEKESLIFNYEEKEVYELAYLIKWQIVEDAVKEIGKLQRKENLMIKLNEWIKYLNADSKKQPKIINSFRVDLDSIPNEELIKQFFSNGRLPNLYDLLKSKGKYRNRRNDIAHRFSKFRNQSKYKEYSIKVDAAINELIESLKI
;
A
#
# COMPACT_ATOMS: atom_id res chain seq x y z
N MET A 1 -19.34 0.17 16.82
CA MET A 1 -19.17 -0.05 15.38
C MET A 1 -18.19 -1.20 15.23
N ALA A 2 -18.60 -2.32 14.63
CA ALA A 2 -17.68 -3.44 14.39
C ALA A 2 -16.70 -3.03 13.29
N ILE A 3 -15.42 -3.37 13.46
CA ILE A 3 -14.41 -3.15 12.40
C ILE A 3 -14.54 -4.32 11.43
N GLU A 4 -15.10 -4.07 10.25
CA GLU A 4 -15.07 -5.02 9.15
C GLU A 4 -13.69 -4.97 8.50
N PHE A 5 -13.08 -6.15 8.35
CA PHE A 5 -11.77 -6.29 7.73
C PHE A 5 -11.96 -6.90 6.36
N LYS A 6 -11.40 -6.23 5.36
CA LYS A 6 -11.38 -6.73 3.99
C LYS A 6 -10.56 -8.01 3.91
N ASP A 7 -11.04 -8.96 3.11
CA ASP A 7 -10.22 -10.06 2.65
C ASP A 7 -9.39 -9.67 1.41
N ARG A 8 -8.57 -10.59 0.92
CA ARG A 8 -7.68 -10.32 -0.22
C ARG A 8 -8.45 -10.06 -1.53
N SER A 9 -9.59 -10.72 -1.74
CA SER A 9 -10.42 -10.54 -2.91
C SER A 9 -11.11 -9.18 -2.90
N GLU A 10 -11.54 -8.72 -1.72
CA GLU A 10 -12.10 -7.37 -1.55
C GLU A 10 -11.04 -6.30 -1.82
N ILE A 11 -9.80 -6.46 -1.32
CA ILE A 11 -8.69 -5.54 -1.63
C ILE A 11 -8.39 -5.53 -3.13
N TYR A 12 -8.42 -6.68 -3.79
CA TYR A 12 -8.24 -6.79 -5.24
C TYR A 12 -9.34 -6.03 -5.99
N ASN A 13 -10.60 -6.27 -5.66
CA ASN A 13 -11.74 -5.62 -6.31
C ASN A 13 -11.67 -4.10 -6.13
N ASP A 14 -11.38 -3.63 -4.92
CA ASP A 14 -11.22 -2.20 -4.64
C ASP A 14 -10.08 -1.57 -5.45
N LEU A 15 -8.97 -2.30 -5.62
CA LEU A 15 -7.86 -1.84 -6.45
C LEU A 15 -8.31 -1.69 -7.92
N ILE A 16 -8.98 -2.70 -8.48
CA ILE A 16 -9.47 -2.65 -9.86
C ILE A 16 -10.50 -1.54 -10.05
N THR A 17 -11.47 -1.43 -9.14
CA THR A 17 -12.46 -0.36 -9.15
C THR A 17 -11.80 1.01 -9.04
N SER A 18 -10.86 1.19 -8.11
CA SER A 18 -10.14 2.44 -7.97
C SER A 18 -9.32 2.80 -9.21
N VAL A 19 -8.76 1.82 -9.93
CA VAL A 19 -8.07 2.07 -11.19
C VAL A 19 -9.06 2.55 -12.25
N ALA A 20 -10.17 1.83 -12.45
CA ALA A 20 -11.18 2.16 -13.44
C ALA A 20 -11.82 3.54 -13.20
N GLU A 21 -12.17 3.86 -11.95
CA GLU A 21 -12.78 5.14 -11.59
C GLU A 21 -11.84 6.34 -11.83
N LYS A 22 -10.55 6.15 -11.58
CA LYS A 22 -9.54 7.23 -11.66
C LYS A 22 -8.91 7.35 -13.04
N GLU A 23 -9.06 6.37 -13.93
CA GLU A 23 -8.45 6.36 -15.27
C GLU A 23 -8.83 7.58 -16.10
N SER A 24 -10.13 7.87 -16.20
CA SER A 24 -10.62 9.04 -16.95
C SER A 24 -10.11 10.37 -16.39
N LEU A 25 -9.97 10.45 -15.06
CA LEU A 25 -9.48 11.64 -14.38
C LEU A 25 -7.97 11.84 -14.60
N ILE A 26 -7.20 10.75 -14.54
CA ILE A 26 -5.77 10.75 -14.88
C ILE A 26 -5.58 11.25 -16.31
N PHE A 27 -6.30 10.65 -17.26
CA PHE A 27 -6.22 11.01 -18.67
C PHE A 27 -6.55 12.49 -18.91
N ASN A 28 -7.62 13.01 -18.30
CA ASN A 28 -8.00 14.42 -18.41
C ASN A 28 -6.91 15.37 -17.89
N TYR A 29 -6.24 15.03 -16.79
CA TYR A 29 -5.11 15.83 -16.30
C TYR A 29 -3.87 15.73 -17.18
N GLU A 30 -3.61 14.57 -17.77
CA GLU A 30 -2.50 14.40 -18.73
C GLU A 30 -2.71 15.22 -20.00
N GLU A 31 -3.94 15.23 -20.55
CA GLU A 31 -4.33 16.03 -21.72
C GLU A 31 -4.21 17.54 -21.47
N LYS A 32 -4.50 17.97 -20.24
CA LYS A 32 -4.35 19.37 -19.79
C LYS A 32 -2.92 19.72 -19.38
N GLU A 33 -1.98 18.81 -19.54
CA GLU A 33 -0.58 18.94 -19.10
C GLU A 33 -0.41 19.22 -17.59
N VAL A 34 -1.40 18.83 -16.77
CA VAL A 34 -1.37 18.93 -15.30
C VAL A 34 -0.83 17.63 -14.71
N TYR A 35 0.42 17.34 -15.04
CA TYR A 35 1.09 16.08 -14.71
C TYR A 35 1.21 15.80 -13.20
N GLU A 36 1.25 16.84 -12.38
CA GLU A 36 1.31 16.73 -10.93
C GLU A 36 0.08 16.02 -10.37
N LEU A 37 -1.11 16.40 -10.83
CA LEU A 37 -2.36 15.83 -10.36
C LEU A 37 -2.55 14.40 -10.87
N ALA A 38 -2.23 14.15 -12.15
CA ALA A 38 -2.19 12.79 -12.69
C ALA A 38 -1.27 11.88 -11.86
N TYR A 39 -0.07 12.36 -11.53
CA TYR A 39 0.89 11.61 -10.71
C TYR A 39 0.39 11.33 -9.29
N LEU A 40 -0.23 12.33 -8.63
CA LEU A 40 -0.78 12.17 -7.28
C LEU A 40 -1.94 11.18 -7.25
N ILE A 41 -2.81 11.19 -8.26
CA ILE A 41 -3.94 10.25 -8.34
C ILE A 41 -3.45 8.82 -8.51
N LYS A 42 -2.44 8.59 -9.36
CA LYS A 42 -1.80 7.27 -9.49
C LYS A 42 -1.19 6.80 -8.18
N TRP A 43 -0.53 7.71 -7.44
CA TRP A 43 -0.02 7.41 -6.11
C TRP A 43 -1.11 7.06 -5.10
N GLN A 44 -2.25 7.75 -5.16
CA GLN A 44 -3.37 7.47 -4.29
C GLN A 44 -3.88 6.03 -4.46
N ILE A 45 -3.98 5.53 -5.70
CA ILE A 45 -4.35 4.13 -5.97
C ILE A 45 -3.43 3.16 -5.21
N VAL A 46 -2.11 3.36 -5.30
CA VAL A 46 -1.13 2.54 -4.59
C VAL A 46 -1.27 2.69 -3.08
N GLU A 47 -1.37 3.92 -2.57
CA GLU A 47 -1.46 4.21 -1.13
C GLU A 47 -2.68 3.56 -0.47
N ASP A 48 -3.83 3.64 -1.12
CA ASP A 48 -5.08 3.07 -0.62
C ASP A 48 -4.94 1.53 -0.53
N ALA A 49 -4.45 0.88 -1.60
CA ALA A 49 -4.25 -0.57 -1.62
C ALA A 49 -3.25 -1.06 -0.55
N VAL A 50 -2.08 -0.41 -0.44
CA VAL A 50 -1.05 -0.85 0.53
C VAL A 50 -1.46 -0.61 1.98
N LYS A 51 -2.30 0.40 2.26
CA LYS A 51 -2.86 0.62 3.59
C LYS A 51 -3.80 -0.52 3.98
N GLU A 52 -4.68 -0.94 3.09
CA GLU A 52 -5.58 -2.08 3.36
C GLU A 52 -4.80 -3.39 3.54
N ILE A 53 -3.79 -3.64 2.70
CA ILE A 53 -2.86 -4.77 2.88
C ILE A 53 -2.20 -4.73 4.27
N GLY A 54 -1.71 -3.55 4.68
CA GLY A 54 -1.08 -3.38 5.98
C GLY A 54 -2.05 -3.61 7.15
N LYS A 55 -3.32 -3.20 7.03
CA LYS A 55 -4.35 -3.46 8.05
C LYS A 55 -4.60 -4.96 8.19
N LEU A 56 -4.74 -5.66 7.06
CA LEU A 56 -4.96 -7.11 7.04
C LEU A 56 -3.77 -7.86 7.65
N GLN A 57 -2.53 -7.53 7.25
CA GLN A 57 -1.34 -8.15 7.84
C GLN A 57 -1.20 -7.84 9.34
N ARG A 58 -1.55 -6.64 9.79
CA ARG A 58 -1.55 -6.30 11.24
C ARG A 58 -2.55 -7.15 12.01
N LYS A 59 -3.75 -7.35 11.45
CA LYS A 59 -4.76 -8.23 12.03
C LYS A 59 -4.23 -9.64 12.16
N GLU A 60 -3.65 -10.21 11.10
CA GLU A 60 -3.07 -11.55 11.13
C GLU A 60 -1.95 -11.68 12.18
N ASN A 61 -1.02 -10.72 12.19
CA ASN A 61 0.07 -10.68 13.17
C ASN A 61 -0.45 -10.57 14.62
N LEU A 62 -1.54 -9.84 14.85
CA LEU A 62 -2.19 -9.73 16.17
C LEU A 62 -2.88 -11.04 16.55
N MET A 63 -3.59 -11.67 15.62
CA MET A 63 -4.23 -12.98 15.83
C MET A 63 -3.21 -14.06 16.18
N ILE A 64 -2.05 -14.08 15.52
CA ILE A 64 -0.95 -15.00 15.86
C ILE A 64 -0.50 -14.78 17.32
N LYS A 65 -0.23 -13.53 17.72
CA LYS A 65 0.18 -13.21 19.10
C LYS A 65 -0.89 -13.56 20.13
N LEU A 66 -2.15 -13.31 19.82
CA LEU A 66 -3.28 -13.68 20.68
C LEU A 66 -3.36 -15.20 20.86
N ASN A 67 -3.20 -15.96 19.79
CA ASN A 67 -3.18 -17.42 19.83
C ASN A 67 -1.99 -17.96 20.65
N GLU A 68 -0.82 -17.31 20.60
CA GLU A 68 0.31 -17.65 21.49
C GLU A 68 -0.05 -17.47 22.97
N TRP A 69 -0.73 -16.37 23.32
CA TRP A 69 -1.21 -16.13 24.68
C TRP A 69 -2.26 -17.13 25.13
N ILE A 70 -3.22 -17.49 24.27
CA ILE A 70 -4.22 -18.52 24.57
C ILE A 70 -3.54 -19.86 24.86
N LYS A 71 -2.60 -20.29 24.01
CA LYS A 71 -1.82 -21.53 24.23
C LYS A 71 -1.04 -21.51 25.54
N TYR A 72 -0.45 -20.38 25.91
CA TYR A 72 0.25 -20.24 27.18
C TYR A 72 -0.69 -20.37 28.38
N LEU A 73 -1.86 -19.73 28.35
CA LEU A 73 -2.84 -19.78 29.43
C LEU A 73 -3.50 -21.15 29.60
N ASN A 74 -3.66 -21.90 28.50
CA ASN A 74 -4.17 -23.27 28.53
C ASN A 74 -3.10 -24.32 28.91
N ALA A 75 -1.88 -23.88 29.27
CA ALA A 75 -0.73 -24.75 29.55
C ALA A 75 -0.27 -25.62 28.37
N ASP A 76 -0.71 -25.31 27.14
CA ASP A 76 -0.24 -25.95 25.89
C ASP A 76 1.16 -25.48 25.48
N SER A 77 1.66 -24.38 26.09
CA SER A 77 3.01 -23.86 25.90
C SER A 77 3.63 -23.46 27.24
N LYS A 78 4.87 -23.89 27.49
CA LYS A 78 5.64 -23.48 28.68
C LYS A 78 6.32 -22.12 28.52
N LYS A 79 6.41 -21.60 27.29
CA LYS A 79 7.09 -20.34 27.00
C LYS A 79 6.11 -19.19 27.10
N GLN A 80 6.41 -18.22 27.95
CA GLN A 80 5.66 -16.96 28.03
C GLN A 80 5.78 -16.18 26.71
N PRO A 81 4.67 -15.84 26.05
CA PRO A 81 4.69 -15.03 24.83
C PRO A 81 5.13 -13.59 25.08
N LYS A 82 5.47 -12.88 24.00
CA LYS A 82 5.84 -11.46 24.11
C LYS A 82 4.61 -10.62 24.45
N ILE A 83 4.84 -9.54 25.21
CA ILE A 83 3.80 -8.55 25.53
C ILE A 83 3.26 -7.94 24.24
N ILE A 84 1.93 -7.84 24.14
CA ILE A 84 1.24 -7.14 23.06
C ILE A 84 1.15 -5.65 23.44
N ASN A 85 2.00 -4.83 22.82
CA ASN A 85 2.07 -3.40 23.13
C ASN A 85 0.92 -2.58 22.52
N SER A 86 0.20 -3.12 21.53
CA SER A 86 -0.90 -2.43 20.85
C SER A 86 -1.83 -3.42 20.14
N PHE A 87 -3.12 -3.14 20.22
CA PHE A 87 -4.20 -3.84 19.51
C PHE A 87 -4.71 -3.04 18.30
N ARG A 88 -4.08 -1.89 17.98
CA ARG A 88 -4.47 -1.06 16.85
C ARG A 88 -4.04 -1.71 15.54
N VAL A 89 -5.01 -1.90 14.66
CA VAL A 89 -4.83 -2.45 13.31
C VAL A 89 -4.78 -1.35 12.24
N ASP A 90 -5.42 -0.21 12.51
CA ASP A 90 -5.53 0.89 11.56
C ASP A 90 -4.18 1.52 11.19
N LEU A 91 -4.14 2.07 9.99
CA LEU A 91 -2.97 2.67 9.37
C LEU A 91 -3.31 4.03 8.77
N ASP A 92 -2.84 5.09 9.42
CA ASP A 92 -2.95 6.47 8.89
C ASP A 92 -1.89 6.74 7.81
N SER A 93 -0.77 6.03 7.88
CA SER A 93 0.38 6.18 6.99
C SER A 93 0.65 4.92 6.17
N ILE A 94 1.37 5.09 5.06
CA ILE A 94 1.94 3.97 4.29
C ILE A 94 2.67 3.01 5.25
N PRO A 95 2.33 1.71 5.26
CA PRO A 95 2.98 0.75 6.14
C PRO A 95 4.47 0.59 5.84
N ASN A 96 5.22 0.04 6.80
CA ASN A 96 6.61 -0.31 6.56
C ASN A 96 6.69 -1.45 5.52
N GLU A 97 7.76 -1.40 4.72
CA GLU A 97 8.02 -2.37 3.65
C GLU A 97 7.95 -3.83 4.14
N GLU A 98 8.44 -4.08 5.36
CA GLU A 98 8.44 -5.42 5.97
C GLU A 98 7.04 -6.00 6.15
N LEU A 99 6.06 -5.17 6.52
CA LEU A 99 4.68 -5.62 6.68
C LEU A 99 4.04 -5.98 5.33
N ILE A 100 4.38 -5.25 4.27
CA ILE A 100 3.94 -5.56 2.91
C ILE A 100 4.58 -6.86 2.42
N LYS A 101 5.87 -7.06 2.70
CA LYS A 101 6.59 -8.30 2.35
C LYS A 101 6.01 -9.53 3.03
N GLN A 102 5.61 -9.43 4.29
CA GLN A 102 4.94 -10.51 5.01
C GLN A 102 3.66 -10.94 4.30
N PHE A 103 2.87 -9.99 3.84
CA PHE A 103 1.62 -10.28 3.13
C PHE A 103 1.87 -11.02 1.80
N PHE A 104 2.84 -10.55 1.02
CA PHE A 104 3.23 -11.17 -0.25
C PHE A 104 4.42 -12.10 -0.09
N SER A 105 4.42 -13.00 0.90
CA SER A 105 5.57 -13.85 1.27
C SER A 105 6.33 -14.53 0.11
N ASN A 106 5.72 -14.70 -1.07
CA ASN A 106 6.33 -15.26 -2.30
C ASN A 106 6.38 -14.28 -3.51
N GLY A 107 5.87 -13.06 -3.39
CA GLY A 107 5.76 -12.07 -4.46
C GLY A 107 7.01 -11.20 -4.59
N ARG A 108 7.64 -11.23 -5.78
CA ARG A 108 8.65 -10.24 -6.14
C ARG A 108 7.94 -8.98 -6.63
N LEU A 109 7.87 -7.96 -5.76
CA LEU A 109 7.29 -6.64 -6.06
C LEU A 109 8.36 -5.53 -6.11
N PRO A 110 9.40 -5.66 -6.96
CA PRO A 110 10.51 -4.72 -6.97
C PRO A 110 10.07 -3.29 -7.32
N ASN A 111 9.04 -3.11 -8.16
CA ASN A 111 8.55 -1.77 -8.48
C ASN A 111 7.81 -1.16 -7.30
N LEU A 112 6.96 -1.92 -6.63
CA LEU A 112 6.27 -1.48 -5.42
C LEU A 112 7.26 -1.10 -4.31
N TYR A 113 8.25 -1.97 -4.03
CA TYR A 113 9.21 -1.71 -2.94
C TYR A 113 10.09 -0.48 -3.23
N ASP A 114 10.56 -0.33 -4.46
CA ASP A 114 11.33 0.86 -4.87
C ASP A 114 10.47 2.14 -4.81
N LEU A 115 9.19 2.04 -5.19
CA LEU A 115 8.25 3.15 -5.13
C LEU A 115 8.02 3.63 -3.69
N LEU A 116 7.76 2.70 -2.75
CA LEU A 116 7.39 3.01 -1.36
C LEU A 116 8.55 3.41 -0.44
N LYS A 117 9.79 3.21 -0.90
CA LYS A 117 11.02 3.52 -0.15
C LYS A 117 10.95 4.94 0.44
N SER A 118 11.05 5.06 1.76
CA SER A 118 10.82 6.31 2.50
C SER A 118 11.66 7.49 2.03
N LYS A 119 12.92 7.24 1.67
CA LYS A 119 13.87 8.21 1.12
C LYS A 119 14.11 8.02 -0.38
N GLY A 120 13.19 7.33 -1.07
CA GLY A 120 13.27 7.04 -2.50
C GLY A 120 12.88 8.24 -3.38
N LYS A 121 13.43 8.31 -4.59
CA LYS A 121 13.20 9.44 -5.51
C LYS A 121 11.71 9.66 -5.80
N TYR A 122 10.94 8.59 -5.95
CA TYR A 122 9.53 8.64 -6.31
C TYR A 122 8.65 9.17 -5.16
N ARG A 123 8.86 8.65 -3.95
CA ARG A 123 8.13 9.11 -2.76
C ARG A 123 8.48 10.54 -2.39
N ASN A 124 9.76 10.93 -2.48
CA ASN A 124 10.18 12.31 -2.31
C ASN A 124 9.48 13.21 -3.33
N ARG A 125 9.42 12.78 -4.59
CA ARG A 125 8.72 13.54 -5.64
C ARG A 125 7.24 13.73 -5.35
N ARG A 126 6.53 12.66 -4.94
CA ARG A 126 5.13 12.73 -4.50
C ARG A 126 4.96 13.74 -3.37
N ASN A 127 5.84 13.72 -2.36
CA ASN A 127 5.78 14.64 -1.24
C ASN A 127 6.05 16.09 -1.64
N ASP A 128 7.02 16.33 -2.53
CA ASP A 128 7.32 17.66 -3.04
C ASP A 128 6.14 18.25 -3.83
N ILE A 129 5.44 17.42 -4.62
CA ILE A 129 4.23 17.84 -5.31
C ILE A 129 3.12 18.16 -4.29
N ALA A 130 2.84 17.23 -3.37
CA ALA A 130 1.73 17.34 -2.42
C ALA A 130 1.89 18.47 -1.39
N HIS A 131 3.12 18.75 -0.94
CA HIS A 131 3.36 19.71 0.14
C HIS A 131 4.04 21.00 -0.31
N ARG A 132 4.70 21.00 -1.48
CA ARG A 132 5.46 22.15 -1.98
C ARG A 132 5.00 22.60 -3.36
N PHE A 133 3.93 22.01 -3.90
CA PHE A 133 3.37 22.34 -5.23
C PHE A 133 4.44 22.31 -6.35
N SER A 134 5.45 21.46 -6.19
CA SER A 134 6.55 21.36 -7.14
C SER A 134 6.05 20.79 -8.48
N LYS A 135 6.43 21.41 -9.60
CA LYS A 135 6.06 20.96 -10.95
C LYS A 135 7.09 20.10 -11.63
N PHE A 136 6.67 19.21 -12.53
CA PHE A 136 7.53 18.49 -13.46
C PHE A 136 8.09 19.48 -14.47
N ARG A 137 9.38 19.31 -14.81
CA ARG A 137 10.05 20.20 -15.75
C ARG A 137 9.49 20.06 -17.17
N ASN A 138 9.07 18.85 -17.53
CA ASN A 138 8.50 18.52 -18.83
C ASN A 138 7.78 17.16 -18.75
N GLN A 139 7.03 16.85 -19.81
CA GLN A 139 6.31 15.58 -19.95
C GLN A 139 7.23 14.35 -19.88
N SER A 140 8.46 14.44 -20.41
CA SER A 140 9.42 13.32 -20.36
C SER A 140 9.76 12.93 -18.91
N LYS A 141 9.99 13.93 -18.05
CA LYS A 141 10.26 13.70 -16.63
C LYS A 141 9.03 13.17 -15.91
N TYR A 142 7.83 13.62 -16.26
CA TYR A 142 6.60 13.02 -15.76
C TYR A 142 6.52 11.53 -16.13
N LYS A 143 6.69 11.19 -17.42
CA LYS A 143 6.62 9.80 -17.91
C LYS A 143 7.60 8.88 -17.19
N GLU A 144 8.84 9.31 -16.95
CA GLU A 144 9.84 8.53 -16.18
C GLU A 144 9.30 8.13 -14.79
N TYR A 145 8.64 9.06 -14.10
CA TYR A 145 8.10 8.81 -12.77
C TYR A 145 6.80 8.02 -12.81
N SER A 146 5.92 8.34 -13.77
CA SER A 146 4.62 7.67 -13.95
C SER A 146 4.78 6.18 -14.22
N ILE A 147 5.69 5.81 -15.15
CA ILE A 147 5.92 4.41 -15.52
C ILE A 147 6.21 3.54 -14.29
N LYS A 148 6.92 4.09 -13.29
CA LYS A 148 7.20 3.36 -12.06
C LYS A 148 5.95 3.11 -11.22
N VAL A 149 5.05 4.11 -11.14
CA VAL A 149 3.79 3.98 -10.41
C VAL A 149 2.88 2.98 -11.12
N ASP A 150 2.76 3.10 -12.45
CA ASP A 150 1.97 2.19 -13.28
C ASP A 150 2.47 0.73 -13.14
N ALA A 151 3.80 0.52 -13.15
CA ALA A 151 4.39 -0.80 -12.91
C ALA A 151 4.10 -1.34 -11.50
N ALA A 152 4.08 -0.50 -10.47
CA ALA A 152 3.74 -0.92 -9.12
C ALA A 152 2.23 -1.25 -8.97
N ILE A 153 1.35 -0.52 -9.64
CA ILE A 153 -0.09 -0.84 -9.72
C ILE A 153 -0.27 -2.21 -10.36
N ASN A 154 0.40 -2.48 -11.48
CA ASN A 154 0.32 -3.77 -12.16
C ASN A 154 0.86 -4.92 -11.29
N GLU A 155 1.98 -4.71 -10.59
CA GLU A 155 2.50 -5.69 -9.63
C GLU A 155 1.48 -6.01 -8.53
N LEU A 156 0.79 -4.99 -8.00
CA LEU A 156 -0.27 -5.18 -7.01
C LEU A 156 -1.44 -5.97 -7.57
N ILE A 157 -1.93 -5.61 -8.77
CA ILE A 157 -3.03 -6.30 -9.45
C ILE A 157 -2.69 -7.78 -9.63
N GLU A 158 -1.57 -8.09 -10.26
CA GLU A 158 -1.18 -9.47 -10.55
C GLU A 158 -0.93 -10.29 -9.28
N SER A 159 -0.45 -9.64 -8.21
CA SER A 159 -0.20 -10.33 -6.95
C SER A 159 -1.46 -10.53 -6.13
N LEU A 160 -2.47 -9.69 -6.29
CA LEU A 160 -3.75 -9.82 -5.58
C LEU A 160 -4.76 -10.69 -6.32
N LYS A 161 -4.58 -10.85 -7.64
CA LYS A 161 -5.34 -11.75 -8.51
C LYS A 161 -5.07 -13.21 -8.12
N ILE A 162 -5.96 -13.79 -7.32
CA ILE A 162 -5.98 -15.22 -6.97
C ILE A 162 -6.98 -15.92 -7.88
#